data_AF-A0A961XA72-F1
#
_entry.id   AF-A0A961XA72-F1
#
_cell.length_a   1.000
_cell.length_b   1.000
_cell.length_c   1.000
_cell.angle_alpha   90.00
_cell.angle_beta   90.00
_cell.angle_gamma   90.00
#
_symmetry.space_group_name_H-M   'P 1'
#
loop_
_entity.id
_entity.type
_entity.pdbx_description
1 polymer ?
#
loop_
_entity_poly.entity_id
_entity_poly.type
_entity_poly.pdbx_seq_one_letter_code
_entity_poly.pdbx_strand_id
1 'polypeptide(L)' 'SLSRAAFDKTGRFEAEPKLLMQDLGEAIGLVVDHASGHIFVSSLNGVLYRARMDGSDQTVIGTFTGLSGIAKL' A
#
# COMPACT_ATOMS: atom_id res chain seq x y z
N SER A 1 -3.61 -6.90 -4.31
CA SER A 1 -2.88 -5.79 -4.96
C SER A 1 -3.27 -4.48 -4.31
N LEU A 2 -2.51 -3.41 -4.56
CA LEU A 2 -2.84 -2.03 -4.18
C LEU A 2 -2.90 -1.17 -5.43
N SER A 3 -4.01 -0.45 -5.60
CA SER A 3 -4.22 0.48 -6.69
C SER A 3 -4.54 1.87 -6.16
N ARG A 4 -4.07 2.91 -6.86
CA ARG A 4 -4.43 4.31 -6.61
C ARG A 4 -5.44 4.76 -7.65
N ALA A 5 -6.54 5.32 -7.19
CA ALA A 5 -7.56 5.92 -8.03
C ALA A 5 -7.69 7.41 -7.74
N ALA A 6 -7.96 8.19 -8.79
CA ALA A 6 -8.38 9.58 -8.69
C ALA A 6 -9.90 9.65 -8.88
N PHE A 7 -10.57 10.45 -8.05
CA PHE A 7 -12.01 10.64 -8.09
C PHE A 7 -12.34 12.10 -8.30
N ASP A 8 -13.36 12.37 -9.12
CA ASP A 8 -13.91 13.70 -9.28
C ASP A 8 -14.77 14.08 -8.06
N LYS A 9 -15.28 15.32 -8.06
CA LYS A 9 -16.14 15.83 -6.98
C LYS A 9 -17.46 15.07 -6.81
N THR A 10 -17.81 14.19 -7.75
CA THR A 10 -19.01 13.35 -7.73
C THR A 10 -18.72 11.90 -7.36
N GLY A 11 -17.44 11.56 -7.08
CA GLY A 11 -17.01 10.21 -6.73
C GLY A 11 -16.85 9.27 -7.92
N ARG A 12 -16.79 9.80 -9.15
CA ARG A 12 -16.48 9.00 -10.35
C ARG A 12 -14.97 8.95 -10.57
N PHE A 13 -14.48 7.85 -11.14
CA PHE A 13 -13.09 7.76 -11.55
C PHE A 13 -12.77 8.84 -12.60
N GLU A 14 -11.73 9.64 -12.34
CA GLU A 14 -11.19 10.59 -13.33
C GLU A 14 -10.33 9.88 -14.38
N ALA A 15 -9.77 8.72 -14.02
CA ALA A 15 -8.94 7.88 -14.88
C ALA A 15 -8.96 6.43 -14.37
N GLU A 16 -8.45 5.51 -15.19
CA GLU A 16 -8.23 4.12 -14.80
C GLU A 16 -7.35 4.03 -13.55
N PRO A 17 -7.72 3.24 -12.53
CA PRO A 17 -6.90 3.03 -11.34
C PRO A 17 -5.50 2.52 -11.70
N LYS A 18 -4.47 3.19 -11.17
CA LYS A 18 -3.08 2.79 -11.37
C LYS A 18 -2.70 1.71 -10.36
N LEU A 19 -2.33 0.54 -10.85
CA LEU A 19 -1.69 -0.50 -10.03
C LEU A 19 -0.35 0.03 -9.48
N LEU A 20 -0.16 -0.03 -8.17
CA LEU A 20 1.08 0.37 -7.50
C LEU A 20 1.84 -0.82 -6.91
N MET A 21 1.13 -1.81 -6.38
CA MET A 21 1.75 -3.01 -5.81
C MET A 21 0.90 -4.25 -6.09
N GLN A 22 1.55 -5.39 -6.23
CA GLN A 22 0.91 -6.69 -6.47
C GLN A 22 1.47 -7.75 -5.50
N ASP A 23 0.91 -8.96 -5.52
CA ASP A 23 1.45 -10.10 -4.75
C ASP A 23 1.54 -9.85 -3.22
N LEU A 24 0.61 -9.06 -2.68
CA LEU A 24 0.55 -8.65 -1.27
C LEU A 24 -0.11 -9.70 -0.34
N GLY A 25 -0.48 -10.87 -0.88
CA GLY A 25 -1.39 -11.79 -0.19
C GLY A 25 -2.70 -11.09 0.19
N GLU A 26 -3.10 -11.23 1.45
CA GLU A 26 -4.24 -10.52 2.02
C GLU A 26 -3.75 -9.23 2.71
N ALA A 27 -3.79 -8.10 1.99
CA ALA A 27 -3.43 -6.80 2.53
C ALA A 27 -4.48 -6.31 3.55
N ILE A 28 -4.05 -5.99 4.77
CA ILE A 28 -4.93 -5.60 5.90
C ILE A 28 -4.63 -4.21 6.47
N GLY A 29 -3.44 -3.65 6.21
CA GLY A 29 -3.07 -2.31 6.69
C GLY A 29 -2.31 -1.53 5.63
N LEU A 30 -2.50 -0.21 5.62
CA LEU A 30 -1.90 0.72 4.66
C LEU A 30 -1.44 1.98 5.38
N VAL A 31 -0.20 2.38 5.12
CA VAL A 31 0.33 3.70 5.48
C VAL A 31 0.89 4.37 4.23
N VAL A 32 0.49 5.61 4.00
CA VAL A 32 1.01 6.46 2.93
C VAL A 32 1.86 7.55 3.58
N ASP A 33 3.18 7.47 3.42
CA ASP A 33 4.11 8.45 3.96
C ASP A 33 4.61 9.40 2.87
N HIS A 34 3.90 10.52 2.72
CA HIS A 34 4.27 11.57 1.78
C HIS A 34 5.64 12.21 2.06
N ALA A 35 6.08 12.25 3.32
CA ALA A 35 7.35 12.89 3.68
C ALA A 35 8.55 12.07 3.20
N SER A 36 8.46 10.74 3.28
CA SER A 36 9.52 9.85 2.77
C SER A 36 9.29 9.41 1.32
N GLY A 37 8.09 9.59 0.77
CA GLY A 37 7.73 9.17 -0.58
C GLY A 37 7.49 7.65 -0.70
N HIS A 38 7.07 7.01 0.37
CA HIS A 38 6.84 5.56 0.43
C HIS A 38 5.42 5.20 0.83
N ILE A 39 5.02 4.01 0.40
CA ILE A 39 3.81 3.30 0.79
C ILE A 39 4.23 2.06 1.55
N PHE A 40 3.53 1.75 2.64
CA PHE A 40 3.73 0.53 3.41
C PHE A 40 2.43 -0.26 3.47
N VAL A 41 2.50 -1.57 3.28
CA VAL A 41 1.35 -2.47 3.35
C VAL A 41 1.67 -3.63 4.28
N SER A 42 0.83 -3.88 5.27
CA SER A 42 0.87 -5.11 6.07
C SER A 42 -0.13 -6.13 5.53
N SER A 43 0.25 -7.40 5.51
CA SER A 43 -0.62 -8.50 5.12
C SER A 43 -0.94 -9.44 6.28
N LEU A 44 -2.05 -10.19 6.18
CA LEU A 44 -2.54 -11.09 7.24
C LEU A 44 -1.55 -12.21 7.59
N ASN A 45 -0.73 -12.64 6.63
CA ASN A 45 0.34 -13.61 6.85
C ASN A 45 1.59 -13.00 7.52
N GLY A 46 1.53 -11.74 7.96
CA GLY A 46 2.57 -11.11 8.75
C GLY A 46 3.67 -10.41 7.95
N VAL A 47 3.52 -10.25 6.63
CA VAL A 47 4.54 -9.60 5.79
C VAL A 47 4.31 -8.09 5.75
N LEU A 48 5.39 -7.32 5.88
CA LEU A 48 5.41 -5.88 5.70
C LEU A 48 6.11 -5.54 4.38
N TYR A 49 5.36 -4.95 3.46
CA TYR A 49 5.82 -4.49 2.17
C TYR A 49 6.07 -2.98 2.18
N ARG A 50 6.98 -2.52 1.34
CA ARG A 50 7.22 -1.12 0.99
C ARG A 50 7.23 -0.95 -0.53
N ALA A 51 6.75 0.17 -1.03
CA ALA A 51 7.02 0.65 -2.39
C ALA A 51 7.16 2.18 -2.41
N ARG A 52 7.67 2.75 -3.51
CA ARG A 52 7.58 4.20 -3.76
C ARG A 52 6.15 4.60 -4.15
N MET A 53 5.83 5.88 -4.02
CA MET A 53 4.51 6.43 -4.36
C MET A 53 4.07 6.24 -5.84
N ASP A 54 5.00 5.91 -6.73
CA ASP A 54 4.71 5.59 -8.13
C ASP A 54 4.54 4.09 -8.41
N GLY A 55 4.74 3.23 -7.40
CA GLY A 55 4.68 1.78 -7.46
C GLY A 55 6.02 1.09 -7.73
N SER A 56 7.11 1.85 -7.94
CA SER A 56 8.45 1.27 -8.09
C SER A 56 9.05 0.82 -6.75
N ASP A 57 10.10 0.00 -6.81
CA ASP A 57 10.84 -0.51 -5.64
C ASP A 57 9.93 -1.20 -4.60
N GLN A 58 9.00 -2.03 -5.10
CA GLN A 58 8.23 -2.93 -4.25
C GLN A 58 9.18 -3.96 -3.62
N THR A 59 9.23 -3.99 -2.29
CA THR A 59 10.09 -4.91 -1.53
C THR A 59 9.46 -5.32 -0.20
N VAL A 60 9.89 -6.47 0.32
CA VAL A 60 9.56 -6.92 1.68
C VAL A 60 10.58 -6.34 2.65
N ILE A 61 10.11 -5.68 3.70
CA ILE A 61 10.98 -5.04 4.70
C ILE A 61 10.88 -5.68 6.08
N GLY A 62 10.01 -6.66 6.27
CA GLY A 62 9.92 -7.42 7.51
C GLY A 62 8.82 -8.47 7.51
N THR A 63 8.94 -9.42 8.44
CA THR A 63 7.92 -10.44 8.72
C THR A 63 7.69 -10.51 10.22
N PHE A 64 6.43 -10.55 10.63
CA PHE A 64 5.99 -10.42 12.01
C PHE A 64 4.92 -11.46 12.35
N THR A 65 4.97 -12.01 13.56
CA THR A 65 3.89 -12.86 14.07
C THR A 65 2.80 -12.00 14.69
N GLY A 66 1.52 -12.26 14.35
CA GLY A 66 0.38 -11.57 14.94
C GLY A 66 0.20 -10.11 14.49
N LEU A 67 0.74 -9.74 13.33
CA LEU A 67 0.57 -8.40 12.76
C LEU A 67 -0.90 -8.15 12.40
N SER A 68 -1.51 -7.15 13.02
CA SER A 68 -2.94 -6.82 12.84
C SER A 68 -3.18 -5.43 12.25
N GLY A 69 -2.13 -4.65 11.99
CA GLY A 69 -2.21 -3.31 11.39
C GLY A 69 -0.86 -2.59 11.40
N ILE A 70 -0.83 -1.43 10.75
CA ILE A 70 0.34 -0.54 10.72
C ILE A 70 -0.12 0.92 10.76
N ALA A 71 0.63 1.77 11.47
CA ALA A 71 0.43 3.20 11.53
C ALA A 71 1.79 3.93 11.54
N LYS A 72 1.81 5.17 11.06
CA LYS A 72 2.93 6.09 11.25
C LYS A 72 2.67 6.94 12.51
N LEU A 73 3.68 7.05 13.37
CA LEU A 73 3.66 7.87 14.58
C LEU A 73 4.03 9.34 14.28
#